data_AF-X1JEL7-F1
#
_entry.id   AF-X1JEL7-F1
#
_cell.length_a   1.000
_cell.length_b   1.000
_cell.length_c   1.000
_cell.angle_alpha   90.00
_cell.angle_beta   90.00
_cell.angle_gamma   90.00
#
_symmetry.space_group_name_H-M   'P 1'
#
loop_
_entity.id
_entity.type
_entity.pdbx_description
1 polymer ?
#
loop_
_entity_poly.entity_id
_entity_poly.type
_entity_poly.pdbx_seq_one_letter_code
_entity_poly.pdbx_strand_id
1 'polypeptide(L)' 'MQIRPPFMVSYSITTKCNLKCKHCYSESTDQVAPDELSTEEAFRLVDDLSRWGIGLLIIDGGE' A
#
# COMPACT_ATOMS: atom_id res chain seq x y z
N MET A 1 21.93 -0.15 17.39
CA MET A 1 21.01 1.01 17.34
C MET A 1 19.64 0.47 17.00
N GLN A 2 18.64 0.61 17.88
CA GLN A 2 17.32 0.03 17.65
C GLN A 2 16.45 1.03 16.88
N ILE A 3 16.00 0.66 15.69
CA ILE A 3 15.10 1.48 14.88
C ILE A 3 13.70 1.34 15.45
N ARG A 4 13.10 2.45 15.87
CA ARG A 4 11.70 2.47 16.34
C ARG A 4 10.76 2.32 15.15
N PRO A 5 9.64 1.61 15.29
CA PRO A 5 8.64 1.53 14.23
C PRO A 5 8.08 2.92 13.88
N PRO A 6 7.72 3.15 12.61
CA PRO A 6 6.92 4.31 12.25
C PRO A 6 5.54 4.21 12.91
N PHE A 7 4.98 5.34 13.32
CA PHE A 7 3.62 5.35 13.86
C PHE A 7 2.58 5.10 12.77
N MET A 8 2.77 5.65 11.58
CA MET A 8 1.84 5.57 10.46
C MET A 8 2.54 5.02 9.22
N VAL A 9 1.88 4.11 8.51
CA VAL A 9 2.29 3.56 7.21
C VAL A 9 1.14 3.72 6.22
N SER A 10 1.41 4.29 5.05
CA SER A 10 0.49 4.27 3.90
C SER A 10 0.90 3.15 2.97
N TYR A 11 -0.03 2.28 2.61
CA TYR A 11 0.18 1.18 1.69
C TYR A 11 -0.77 1.30 0.50
N SER A 12 -0.22 1.66 -0.66
CA SER A 12 -0.92 1.67 -1.94
C SER A 12 -1.03 0.24 -2.46
N ILE A 13 -2.20 -0.37 -2.25
CA ILE A 13 -2.40 -1.81 -2.51
C ILE A 13 -2.50 -2.13 -4.00
N THR A 14 -2.95 -1.18 -4.82
CA THR A 14 -3.03 -1.34 -6.27
C THR A 14 -2.89 -0.02 -7.00
N THR A 15 -2.31 -0.05 -8.20
CA THR A 15 -2.33 1.10 -9.13
C THR A 15 -3.48 1.02 -10.13
N LYS A 16 -4.14 -0.15 -10.23
CA LYS A 16 -5.28 -0.35 -11.13
C LYS A 16 -6.47 0.47 -10.64
N CYS A 17 -7.02 1.30 -11.50
CA CYS A 17 -8.19 2.11 -11.23
C CYS A 17 -9.06 2.25 -12.48
N ASN A 18 -10.37 2.15 -12.31
CA ASN A 18 -11.35 2.39 -13.37
C ASN A 18 -11.63 3.90 -13.63
N LEU A 19 -11.07 4.80 -12.83
CA LEU A 19 -11.26 6.26 -12.94
C LEU A 19 -10.06 6.96 -13.60
N LYS A 20 -10.26 8.24 -13.99
CA LYS A 20 -9.24 9.10 -14.63
C LYS A 20 -9.24 10.50 -14.01
N CYS A 21 -8.94 10.56 -12.71
CA CYS A 21 -8.99 11.79 -11.93
C CYS A 21 -7.92 12.79 -12.40
N LYS A 22 -8.32 14.06 -12.62
CA LYS A 22 -7.39 15.14 -13.06
C LYS A 22 -6.22 15.41 -12.10
N HIS A 23 -6.36 15.01 -10.84
CA HIS A 23 -5.40 15.25 -9.77
C HIS A 23 -5.02 13.95 -9.05
N CYS A 24 -4.96 12.83 -9.79
CA CYS A 24 -4.57 11.53 -9.23
C CYS A 24 -3.09 11.57 -8.79
N TYR A 25 -2.83 11.49 -7.49
CA TYR A 25 -1.46 11.52 -6.95
C TYR A 25 -0.66 10.25 -7.31
N SER A 26 -1.35 9.11 -7.45
CA SER A 26 -0.77 7.79 -7.73
C SER A 26 -0.58 7.52 -9.21
N GLU A 27 -1.00 8.44 -10.09
CA GLU A 27 -1.00 8.26 -11.55
C GLU A 27 -1.62 6.92 -11.98
N SER A 28 -2.67 6.49 -11.26
CA SER A 28 -3.33 5.20 -11.45
C SER A 28 -3.83 5.01 -12.88
N THR A 29 -3.75 3.77 -13.35
CA THR A 29 -4.10 3.38 -14.73
C THR A 29 -5.12 2.26 -14.70
N ASP A 30 -5.66 1.84 -15.85
CA ASP A 30 -6.55 0.68 -15.89
C ASP A 30 -5.82 -0.67 -15.82
N GLN A 31 -4.50 -0.66 -15.58
CA GLN A 31 -3.64 -1.83 -15.49
C GLN A 31 -3.10 -2.03 -14.08
N VAL A 32 -2.84 -3.29 -13.74
CA VAL A 32 -2.12 -3.72 -12.54
C VAL A 32 -0.65 -3.35 -12.70
N ALA A 33 0.01 -2.91 -11.62
CA ALA A 33 1.45 -2.68 -11.66
C ALA A 33 2.20 -4.01 -11.89
N PRO A 34 3.30 -4.02 -12.68
CA PRO A 34 4.04 -5.25 -12.95
C PRO A 34 4.67 -5.88 -11.70
N ASP A 35 4.83 -5.09 -10.65
CA ASP A 35 5.38 -5.45 -9.34
C ASP A 35 4.35 -5.36 -8.20
N GLU A 36 3.05 -5.36 -8.53
CA GLU A 36 1.99 -5.40 -7.52
C GLU A 36 2.08 -6.68 -6.69
N LEU A 37 1.93 -6.55 -5.36
CA LEU A 37 1.99 -7.69 -4.46
C LEU A 37 0.83 -8.64 -4.74
N SER A 38 1.10 -9.93 -4.76
CA SER A 38 0.04 -10.94 -4.65
C SER A 38 -0.71 -10.78 -3.32
N THR A 39 -1.93 -11.31 -3.26
CA THR A 39 -2.74 -11.33 -2.03
C THR A 39 -1.96 -11.93 -0.85
N GLU A 40 -1.22 -13.01 -1.08
CA GLU A 40 -0.39 -13.69 -0.08
C GLU A 40 0.80 -12.83 0.38
N GLU A 41 1.38 -12.01 -0.51
CA GLU A 41 2.44 -11.07 -0.16
C GLU A 41 1.89 -9.86 0.59
N ALA A 42 0.71 -9.36 0.22
CA ALA A 42 0.03 -8.28 0.91
C ALA A 42 -0.29 -8.66 2.37
N PHE A 43 -0.79 -9.88 2.61
CA PHE A 43 -1.01 -10.37 3.97
C PHE A 43 0.30 -10.50 4.77
N ARG A 44 1.37 -10.99 4.14
CA ARG A 44 2.70 -11.05 4.77
C ARG A 44 3.23 -9.68 5.16
N LEU A 45 3.06 -8.67 4.30
CA LEU A 45 3.40 -7.29 4.60
C LEU A 45 2.64 -6.78 5.84
N VAL A 46 1.32 -7.02 5.91
CA VAL A 46 0.51 -6.60 7.06
C VAL A 46 0.96 -7.29 8.35
N ASP A 47 1.28 -8.58 8.29
CA ASP A 47 1.83 -9.33 9.42
C ASP A 47 3.17 -8.75 9.90
N ASP A 48 4.07 -8.40 8.97
CA ASP A 48 5.36 -7.81 9.29
C ASP A 48 5.22 -6.41 9.90
N LEU A 49 4.31 -5.58 9.38
CA LEU A 49 3.99 -4.26 9.94
C LEU A 49 3.40 -4.36 11.35
N SER A 50 2.51 -5.34 11.57
CA SER A 50 1.94 -5.65 12.87
C SER A 50 3.03 -6.05 13.88
N ARG A 51 3.95 -6.93 13.47
CA ARG A 51 5.09 -7.38 14.30
C ARG A 51 6.08 -6.26 14.62
N TRP A 52 6.27 -5.31 13.69
CA TRP A 52 7.12 -4.15 13.94
C TRP A 52 6.50 -3.20 14.99
N GLY A 53 5.17 -3.18 15.11
CA GLY A 53 4.44 -2.40 16.12
C GLY A 53 4.07 -0.99 15.65
N ILE A 54 3.63 -0.86 14.39
CA ILE A 54 3.07 0.40 13.88
C ILE A 54 1.75 0.75 14.61
N GLY A 55 1.39 2.03 14.64
CA GLY A 55 0.15 2.51 15.28
C GLY A 55 -1.05 2.62 14.33
N LEU A 56 -0.80 2.89 13.04
CA LEU A 56 -1.83 3.14 12.04
C LEU A 56 -1.38 2.66 10.65
N LEU A 57 -2.23 1.87 10.00
CA LEU A 57 -2.11 1.50 8.60
C LEU A 57 -3.20 2.20 7.79
N ILE A 58 -2.79 2.94 6.75
CA ILE A 58 -3.68 3.51 5.75
C ILE A 58 -3.58 2.62 4.51
N ILE A 59 -4.71 2.12 4.04
CA ILE A 59 -4.78 1.45 2.74
C ILE A 59 -5.26 2.51 1.74
N ASP A 60 -4.46 2.75 0.72
CA ASP A 60 -4.76 3.65 -0.39
C ASP A 60 -4.48 2.96 -1.74
N GLY A 61 -4.51 3.71 -2.84
CA GLY A 61 -4.31 3.21 -4.21
C GLY A 61 -5.48 3.48 -5.13
N GLY A 62 -5.67 2.60 -6.12
CA GLY A 62 -6.78 2.61 -7.08
C GLY A 62 -8.04 1.86 -6.61
N GLU A 63 -9.05 1.84 -7.48
CA GLU A 63 -10.37 1.18 -7.29
C GLU A 63 -10.77 0.33 -8.50
#